data_AF-A0A842TLN2-F1
#
_entry.id   AF-A0A842TLN2-F1
#
_cell.length_a   1.000
_cell.length_b   1.000
_cell.length_c   1.000
_cell.angle_alpha   90.00
_cell.angle_beta   90.00
_cell.angle_gamma   90.00
#
_symmetry.space_group_name_H-M   'P 1'
#
loop_
_entity.id
_entity.type
_entity.pdbx_description
1 polymer ?
#
loop_
_entity_poly.entity_id
_entity_poly.type
_entity_poly.pdbx_seq_one_letter_code
_entity_poly.pdbx_strand_id
1 'polypeptide(L)'
;MSKDFNSLPGGKVYSALMDAESILLAANPRFNLGILEGIFQASKDLDTIVIFELARSECDLKGGYTGLTPETFANNVRSTAKKIDYPYFVIHGDHIKVQKNTEEVIKSTKKLIKNQIENGYTSFAIDASFLFNIEAETTYEQLEDNIKATTELAHFIKDNVAIDDYGLEVEVGEIGKMDENGLVYTTVDEAVTFIKALNENDVHPNFLAIANGSTHGNIYNDKGEPIEQITIDIPRTKEIAKAIEKFGVRIAQHGITGTPLDLIEEHFPKGLIGKGNVGTYWQNIVWDVLKTNEVEIFSKIKDWVLEKYRPTHPK
;
A
#
# COMPACT_ATOMS: atom_id res chain seq x y z
N MET A 1 14.06 -14.75 27.35
CA MET A 1 13.38 -15.27 26.14
C MET A 1 14.12 -14.71 24.94
N SER A 2 14.48 -15.52 23.94
CA SER A 2 15.04 -15.00 22.69
C SER A 2 14.00 -14.10 22.02
N LYS A 3 14.39 -12.91 21.54
CA LYS A 3 13.49 -12.06 20.75
C LYS A 3 13.07 -12.84 19.50
N ASP A 4 11.77 -12.89 19.24
CA ASP A 4 11.25 -13.40 17.98
C ASP A 4 11.30 -12.26 16.95
N PHE A 5 11.90 -12.52 15.79
CA PHE A 5 12.04 -11.57 14.69
C PHE A 5 11.13 -11.95 13.52
N ASN A 6 9.93 -12.43 13.85
CA ASN A 6 8.86 -12.67 12.92
C ASN A 6 7.96 -11.43 12.82
N SER A 7 7.24 -11.34 11.70
CA SER A 7 6.24 -10.29 11.50
C SER A 7 5.18 -10.34 12.60
N LEU A 8 4.84 -9.19 13.18
CA LEU A 8 3.76 -9.09 14.16
C LEU A 8 2.40 -9.35 13.47
N PRO A 9 1.40 -9.93 14.17
CA PRO A 9 0.04 -10.05 13.63
C PRO A 9 -0.51 -8.67 13.27
N GLY A 10 -0.78 -8.43 11.97
CA GLY A 10 -1.13 -7.11 11.47
C GLY A 10 -2.42 -6.57 12.10
N GLY A 11 -3.45 -7.40 12.23
CA GLY A 11 -4.73 -7.04 12.82
C GLY A 11 -4.56 -6.58 14.26
N LYS A 12 -3.72 -7.27 15.05
CA LYS A 12 -3.41 -6.87 16.43
C LYS A 12 -2.72 -5.50 16.50
N VAL A 13 -1.77 -5.24 15.61
CA VAL A 13 -1.11 -3.92 15.51
C VAL A 13 -2.13 -2.86 15.12
N TYR A 14 -2.98 -3.13 14.14
CA TYR A 14 -3.94 -2.15 13.62
C TYR A 14 -5.05 -1.85 14.63
N SER A 15 -5.54 -2.84 15.37
CA SER A 15 -6.47 -2.63 16.48
C SER A 15 -5.85 -1.75 17.57
N ALA A 16 -4.56 -1.90 17.89
CA ALA A 16 -3.88 -1.03 18.86
C ALA A 16 -3.76 0.43 18.36
N LEU A 17 -3.73 0.65 17.04
CA LEU A 17 -3.74 2.00 16.47
C LEU A 17 -5.12 2.67 16.56
N MET A 18 -6.22 1.92 16.73
CA MET A 18 -7.58 2.47 16.75
C MET A 18 -7.82 3.48 17.87
N ASP A 19 -6.99 3.49 18.91
CA ASP A 19 -7.04 4.45 20.01
C ASP A 19 -5.96 5.55 19.90
N ALA A 20 -5.13 5.52 18.86
CA ALA A 20 -4.03 6.46 18.66
C ALA A 20 -4.37 7.55 17.63
N GLU A 21 -4.01 8.79 17.95
CA GLU A 21 -3.99 9.94 17.02
C GLU A 21 -2.68 9.95 16.21
N SER A 22 -2.41 8.85 15.51
CA SER A 22 -1.20 8.67 14.71
C SER A 22 -1.50 7.94 13.40
N ILE A 23 -0.62 8.13 12.41
CA ILE A 23 -0.63 7.36 11.17
C ILE A 23 0.60 6.45 11.20
N LEU A 24 0.38 5.13 11.06
CA LEU A 24 1.49 4.19 10.97
C LEU A 24 2.10 4.22 9.56
N LEU A 25 3.42 4.34 9.50
CA LEU A 25 4.15 4.29 8.24
C LEU A 25 4.09 2.89 7.65
N ALA A 26 3.67 2.81 6.39
CA ALA A 26 3.88 1.67 5.53
C ALA A 26 4.90 2.02 4.45
N ALA A 27 6.06 1.37 4.49
CA ALA A 27 7.18 1.66 3.64
C ALA A 27 7.30 0.62 2.51
N ASN A 28 7.48 1.08 1.27
CA ASN A 28 7.80 0.24 0.11
C ASN A 28 9.31 0.33 -0.25
N PRO A 29 10.20 -0.44 0.40
CA PRO A 29 11.64 -0.38 0.16
C PRO A 29 12.03 -1.19 -1.09
N ARG A 30 11.76 -0.61 -2.27
CA ARG A 30 12.10 -1.20 -3.59
C ARG A 30 13.61 -1.40 -3.77
N PHE A 31 14.40 -0.45 -3.29
CA PHE A 31 15.84 -0.60 -3.08
C PHE A 31 16.09 -1.15 -1.68
N ASN A 32 15.99 -2.47 -1.55
CA ASN A 32 15.64 -3.14 -0.29
C ASN A 32 16.66 -2.96 0.86
N LEU A 33 17.83 -3.61 0.82
CA LEU A 33 18.68 -3.80 2.02
C LEU A 33 19.10 -2.51 2.74
N GLY A 34 19.63 -1.51 2.01
CA GLY A 34 20.10 -0.26 2.62
C GLY A 34 18.96 0.60 3.18
N ILE A 35 17.80 0.63 2.50
CA ILE A 35 16.62 1.37 2.97
C ILE A 35 16.01 0.67 4.19
N LEU A 36 15.91 -0.65 4.19
CA LEU A 36 15.44 -1.40 5.36
C LEU A 36 16.27 -1.06 6.60
N GLU A 37 17.59 -1.02 6.48
CA GLU A 37 18.47 -0.69 7.62
C GLU A 37 18.20 0.71 8.18
N GLY A 38 18.09 1.71 7.31
CA GLY A 38 17.79 3.08 7.71
C GLY A 38 16.41 3.21 8.38
N ILE A 39 15.38 2.56 7.81
CA ILE A 39 14.02 2.61 8.36
C ILE A 39 13.96 1.87 9.69
N PHE A 40 14.53 0.66 9.81
CA PHE A 40 14.56 -0.06 11.08
C PHE A 40 15.31 0.72 12.17
N GLN A 41 16.42 1.37 11.83
CA GLN A 41 17.15 2.20 12.78
C GLN A 41 16.28 3.38 13.25
N ALA A 42 15.62 4.08 12.33
CA ALA A 42 14.70 5.17 12.67
C ALA A 42 13.52 4.68 13.53
N SER A 43 12.92 3.55 13.19
CA SER A 43 11.85 2.93 13.99
C SER A 43 12.31 2.59 15.40
N LYS A 44 13.54 2.08 15.55
CA LYS A 44 14.15 1.80 16.85
C LYS A 44 14.39 3.08 17.66
N ASP A 45 14.91 4.11 17.03
CA ASP A 45 15.21 5.39 17.70
C ASP A 45 13.94 6.11 18.15
N LEU A 46 12.84 5.94 17.41
CA LEU A 46 11.51 6.48 17.74
C LEU A 46 10.64 5.55 18.60
N ASP A 47 11.13 4.34 18.91
CA ASP A 47 10.39 3.27 19.58
C ASP A 47 8.98 3.03 18.99
N THR A 48 8.93 2.90 17.66
CA THR A 48 7.67 2.72 16.91
C THR A 48 7.70 1.50 15.99
N ILE A 49 6.51 0.97 15.71
CA ILE A 49 6.31 -0.10 14.74
C ILE A 49 6.42 0.48 13.31
N VAL A 50 6.78 -0.35 12.34
CA VAL A 50 6.72 -0.02 10.92
C VAL A 50 6.12 -1.16 10.11
N ILE A 51 5.35 -0.83 9.07
CA ILE A 51 4.88 -1.79 8.08
C ILE A 51 5.85 -1.76 6.90
N PHE A 52 6.31 -2.94 6.46
CA PHE A 52 7.06 -3.10 5.23
C PHE A 52 6.20 -3.82 4.21
N GLU A 53 6.07 -3.24 3.02
CA GLU A 53 5.18 -3.74 2.01
C GLU A 53 5.76 -3.59 0.61
N LEU A 54 5.30 -4.42 -0.33
CA LEU A 54 5.59 -4.26 -1.75
C LEU A 54 4.36 -4.67 -2.53
N ALA A 55 4.01 -3.88 -3.54
CA ALA A 55 2.86 -4.17 -4.38
C ALA A 55 3.13 -5.39 -5.28
N ARG A 56 2.07 -6.03 -5.78
CA ARG A 56 2.18 -7.22 -6.66
C ARG A 56 3.12 -7.01 -7.86
N SER A 57 3.15 -5.82 -8.46
CA SER A 57 4.05 -5.53 -9.59
C SER A 57 5.52 -5.46 -9.19
N GLU A 58 5.79 -5.10 -7.94
CA GLU A 58 7.12 -4.90 -7.37
C GLU A 58 7.68 -6.24 -6.87
N CYS A 59 6.80 -7.05 -6.26
CA CYS A 59 7.12 -8.33 -5.65
C CYS A 59 6.07 -9.39 -6.00
N ASP A 60 6.42 -10.29 -6.93
CA ASP A 60 5.61 -11.46 -7.28
C ASP A 60 6.43 -12.76 -7.23
N LEU A 61 5.81 -13.87 -7.61
CA LEU A 61 6.46 -15.20 -7.63
C LEU A 61 7.67 -15.30 -8.57
N LYS A 62 7.88 -14.33 -9.45
CA LYS A 62 8.99 -14.25 -10.40
C LYS A 62 9.97 -13.11 -10.09
N GLY A 63 9.71 -12.33 -9.04
CA GLY A 63 10.53 -11.21 -8.61
C GLY A 63 9.94 -9.81 -8.90
N GLY A 64 8.82 -9.71 -9.60
CA GLY A 64 8.28 -8.42 -10.04
C GLY A 64 9.32 -7.58 -10.81
N TYR A 65 9.14 -6.26 -10.83
CA TYR A 65 10.16 -5.37 -11.42
C TYR A 65 11.34 -5.10 -10.49
N THR A 66 11.26 -5.43 -9.19
CA THR A 66 12.36 -5.22 -8.24
C THR A 66 13.35 -6.38 -8.18
N GLY A 67 12.98 -7.54 -8.72
CA GLY A 67 13.72 -8.79 -8.58
C GLY A 67 13.50 -9.51 -7.24
N LEU A 68 12.52 -9.08 -6.42
CA LEU A 68 12.24 -9.63 -5.10
C LEU A 68 11.00 -10.54 -5.14
N THR A 69 11.15 -11.79 -4.70
CA THR A 69 10.02 -12.67 -4.38
C THR A 69 9.54 -12.43 -2.95
N PRO A 70 8.33 -12.88 -2.56
CA PRO A 70 7.86 -12.76 -1.17
C PRO A 70 8.84 -13.37 -0.15
N GLU A 71 9.46 -14.50 -0.50
CA GLU A 71 10.50 -15.14 0.31
C GLU A 71 11.73 -14.23 0.49
N THR A 72 12.30 -13.72 -0.60
CA THR A 72 13.48 -12.85 -0.56
C THR A 72 13.18 -11.56 0.22
N PHE A 73 12.02 -10.94 -0.04
CA PHE A 73 11.60 -9.74 0.68
C PHE A 73 11.48 -9.98 2.18
N ALA A 74 10.74 -11.01 2.58
CA ALA A 74 10.53 -11.33 3.99
C ALA A 74 11.83 -11.73 4.69
N ASN A 75 12.71 -12.48 4.02
CA ASN A 75 14.03 -12.82 4.55
C ASN A 75 14.90 -11.59 4.76
N ASN A 76 14.89 -10.63 3.84
CA ASN A 76 15.64 -9.39 4.01
C ASN A 76 15.10 -8.58 5.19
N VAL A 77 13.78 -8.40 5.29
CA VAL A 77 13.15 -7.70 6.43
C VAL A 77 13.55 -8.35 7.76
N ARG A 78 13.39 -9.67 7.89
CA ARG A 78 13.77 -10.40 9.12
C ARG A 78 15.26 -10.32 9.43
N SER A 79 16.11 -10.40 8.41
CA SER A 79 17.57 -10.34 8.59
C SER A 79 18.01 -8.95 9.05
N THR A 80 17.40 -7.90 8.49
CA THR A 80 17.64 -6.53 8.93
C THR A 80 17.12 -6.26 10.33
N ALA A 81 15.91 -6.73 10.66
CA ALA A 81 15.35 -6.64 12.02
C ALA A 81 16.31 -7.26 13.05
N LYS A 82 16.87 -8.43 12.75
CA LYS A 82 17.91 -9.11 13.56
C LYS A 82 19.19 -8.30 13.66
N LYS A 83 19.69 -7.75 12.55
CA LYS A 83 20.90 -6.93 12.50
C LYS A 83 20.77 -5.67 13.37
N ILE A 84 19.62 -5.00 13.33
CA ILE A 84 19.33 -3.79 14.09
C ILE A 84 18.86 -4.09 15.52
N ASP A 85 18.56 -5.36 15.83
CA ASP A 85 18.02 -5.83 17.11
C ASP A 85 16.68 -5.14 17.49
N TYR A 86 15.79 -5.00 16.50
CA TYR A 86 14.48 -4.38 16.65
C TYR A 86 13.37 -5.24 16.00
N PRO A 87 12.51 -5.93 16.80
CA PRO A 87 11.55 -6.91 16.29
C PRO A 87 10.16 -6.33 15.96
N TYR A 88 9.96 -5.02 16.05
CA TYR A 88 8.63 -4.41 15.96
C TYR A 88 8.30 -3.98 14.53
N PHE A 89 7.84 -4.94 13.71
CA PHE A 89 7.44 -4.69 12.33
C PHE A 89 6.30 -5.60 11.86
N VAL A 90 5.62 -5.20 10.80
CA VAL A 90 4.64 -6.01 10.06
C VAL A 90 5.09 -6.13 8.61
N ILE A 91 5.00 -7.34 8.04
CA ILE A 91 5.15 -7.59 6.61
C ILE A 91 3.75 -7.65 6.00
N HIS A 92 3.49 -6.72 5.10
CA HIS A 92 2.19 -6.54 4.45
C HIS A 92 2.30 -6.79 2.93
N GLY A 93 1.31 -7.50 2.37
CA GLY A 93 1.17 -7.67 0.94
C GLY A 93 0.36 -6.51 0.37
N ASP A 94 1.02 -5.54 -0.24
CA ASP A 94 0.39 -4.33 -0.79
C ASP A 94 -0.23 -4.61 -2.17
N HIS A 95 -1.26 -3.85 -2.53
CA HIS A 95 -2.02 -3.94 -3.79
C HIS A 95 -2.03 -5.34 -4.43
N ILE A 96 -2.69 -6.31 -3.79
CA ILE A 96 -2.92 -7.64 -4.37
C ILE A 96 -4.00 -7.51 -5.45
N LYS A 97 -3.55 -6.97 -6.59
CA LYS A 97 -4.42 -6.45 -7.63
C LYS A 97 -5.19 -7.54 -8.36
N VAL A 98 -6.49 -7.30 -8.56
CA VAL A 98 -7.43 -8.11 -9.32
C VAL A 98 -8.07 -7.22 -10.40
N GLN A 99 -7.51 -7.26 -11.60
CA GLN A 99 -8.00 -6.41 -12.71
C GLN A 99 -9.18 -7.00 -13.47
N LYS A 100 -9.41 -8.31 -13.36
CA LYS A 100 -10.48 -9.03 -14.05
C LYS A 100 -11.00 -10.13 -13.15
N ASN A 101 -12.33 -10.28 -13.10
CA ASN A 101 -12.99 -11.36 -12.38
C ASN A 101 -12.99 -12.65 -13.22
N THR A 102 -11.80 -13.21 -13.48
CA THR A 102 -11.64 -14.48 -14.20
C THR A 102 -11.03 -15.53 -13.29
N GLU A 103 -11.40 -16.79 -13.50
CA GLU A 103 -10.87 -17.93 -12.72
C GLU A 103 -9.33 -17.97 -12.73
N GLU A 104 -8.71 -17.64 -13.88
CA GLU A 104 -7.25 -17.57 -14.00
C GLU A 104 -6.63 -16.50 -13.10
N VAL A 105 -7.19 -15.28 -13.11
CA VAL A 105 -6.68 -14.16 -12.30
C VAL A 105 -6.85 -14.49 -10.82
N ILE A 106 -8.02 -14.97 -10.40
CA ILE A 106 -8.27 -15.34 -9.00
C ILE A 106 -7.34 -16.47 -8.56
N LYS A 107 -7.18 -17.53 -9.36
CA LYS A 107 -6.27 -18.64 -9.06
C LYS A 107 -4.81 -18.20 -8.95
N SER A 108 -4.35 -17.33 -9.84
CA SER A 108 -3.00 -16.77 -9.78
C SER A 108 -2.79 -15.92 -8.53
N THR A 109 -3.83 -15.18 -8.11
CA THR A 109 -3.82 -14.32 -6.94
C THR A 109 -3.78 -15.13 -5.65
N LYS A 110 -4.61 -16.18 -5.54
CA LYS A 110 -4.57 -17.16 -4.44
C LYS A 110 -3.19 -17.81 -4.32
N LYS A 111 -2.53 -18.12 -5.44
CA LYS A 111 -1.16 -18.67 -5.42
C LYS A 111 -0.14 -17.68 -4.84
N LEU A 112 -0.24 -16.39 -5.18
CA LEU A 112 0.61 -15.35 -4.61
C LEU A 112 0.35 -15.17 -3.11
N ILE A 113 -0.92 -15.03 -2.71
CA ILE A 113 -1.33 -14.91 -1.30
C ILE A 113 -0.80 -16.09 -0.49
N LYS A 114 -0.98 -17.32 -0.97
CA LYS A 114 -0.49 -18.51 -0.30
C LYS A 114 1.02 -18.46 -0.09
N ASN A 115 1.79 -18.04 -1.10
CA ASN A 115 3.23 -17.90 -0.98
C ASN A 115 3.64 -16.79 0.01
N GLN A 116 2.89 -15.68 0.06
CA GLN A 116 3.09 -14.63 1.06
C GLN A 116 2.85 -15.17 2.48
N ILE A 117 1.74 -15.89 2.70
CA ILE A 117 1.42 -16.55 3.98
C ILE A 117 2.56 -17.50 4.39
N GLU A 118 2.99 -18.39 3.48
CA GLU A 118 4.08 -19.35 3.72
C GLU A 118 5.42 -18.66 4.08
N ASN A 119 5.60 -17.40 3.69
CA ASN A 119 6.79 -16.61 3.96
C ASN A 119 6.65 -15.63 5.15
N GLY A 120 5.56 -15.74 5.92
CA GLY A 120 5.36 -15.01 7.17
C GLY A 120 4.78 -13.60 7.00
N TYR A 121 4.08 -13.34 5.89
CA TYR A 121 3.24 -12.15 5.78
C TYR A 121 2.05 -12.30 6.73
N THR A 122 1.71 -11.23 7.43
CA THR A 122 0.65 -11.22 8.46
C THR A 122 -0.41 -10.16 8.19
N SER A 123 -0.31 -9.48 7.05
CA SER A 123 -1.31 -8.52 6.59
C SER A 123 -1.35 -8.43 5.07
N PHE A 124 -2.52 -8.14 4.51
CA PHE A 124 -2.79 -8.20 3.07
C PHE A 124 -3.76 -7.09 2.65
N ALA A 125 -3.46 -6.38 1.56
CA ALA A 125 -4.35 -5.44 0.88
C ALA A 125 -4.91 -6.07 -0.39
N ILE A 126 -6.22 -6.35 -0.41
CA ILE A 126 -6.90 -6.81 -1.62
C ILE A 126 -7.38 -5.60 -2.40
N ASP A 127 -6.88 -5.45 -3.62
CA ASP A 127 -7.27 -4.39 -4.54
C ASP A 127 -8.04 -4.99 -5.73
N ALA A 128 -9.36 -5.03 -5.60
CA ALA A 128 -10.29 -5.38 -6.67
C ALA A 128 -11.10 -4.15 -7.14
N SER A 129 -10.61 -2.94 -6.86
CA SER A 129 -11.28 -1.66 -7.17
C SER A 129 -11.57 -1.45 -8.67
N PHE A 130 -10.77 -2.09 -9.53
CA PHE A 130 -10.90 -2.08 -11.00
C PHE A 130 -12.16 -2.80 -11.49
N LEU A 131 -12.78 -3.63 -10.64
CA LEU A 131 -14.01 -4.36 -10.96
C LEU A 131 -15.24 -3.50 -10.64
N PHE A 132 -15.35 -2.38 -11.35
CA PHE A 132 -16.42 -1.40 -11.20
C PHE A 132 -17.27 -1.35 -12.48
N ASN A 133 -18.58 -1.59 -12.34
CA ASN A 133 -19.52 -1.52 -13.46
C ASN A 133 -20.18 -0.15 -13.53
N ILE A 134 -19.65 0.75 -14.36
CA ILE A 134 -20.17 2.13 -14.49
C ILE A 134 -21.60 2.20 -15.04
N GLU A 135 -22.08 1.18 -15.74
CA GLU A 135 -23.39 1.17 -16.39
C GLU A 135 -24.51 0.71 -15.45
N ALA A 136 -24.19 0.27 -14.23
CA ALA A 136 -25.18 -0.20 -13.27
C ALA A 136 -25.91 0.96 -12.57
N GLU A 137 -27.19 0.73 -12.23
CA GLU A 137 -28.08 1.76 -11.69
C GLU A 137 -27.84 2.03 -10.20
N THR A 138 -27.50 1.00 -9.43
CA THR A 138 -27.27 1.12 -7.98
C THR A 138 -25.80 0.96 -7.62
N THR A 139 -25.35 1.66 -6.58
CA THR A 139 -23.96 1.57 -6.09
C THR A 139 -23.55 0.14 -5.71
N TYR A 140 -24.49 -0.66 -5.21
CA TYR A 140 -24.21 -2.08 -4.92
C TYR A 140 -23.90 -2.86 -6.21
N GLU A 141 -24.70 -2.71 -7.26
CA GLU A 141 -24.49 -3.37 -8.55
C GLU A 141 -23.21 -2.87 -9.24
N GLN A 142 -22.86 -1.59 -9.08
CA GLN A 142 -21.60 -1.04 -9.58
C GLN A 142 -20.39 -1.72 -8.92
N LEU A 143 -20.51 -2.07 -7.64
CA LEU A 143 -19.44 -2.65 -6.82
C LEU A 143 -19.47 -4.19 -6.74
N GLU A 144 -20.47 -4.84 -7.36
CA GLU A 144 -20.78 -6.25 -7.11
C GLU A 144 -19.57 -7.18 -7.38
N ASP A 145 -18.85 -6.95 -8.48
CA ASP A 145 -17.68 -7.76 -8.82
C ASP A 145 -16.49 -7.50 -7.89
N ASN A 146 -16.27 -6.26 -7.44
CA ASN A 146 -15.28 -5.95 -6.41
C ASN A 146 -15.64 -6.66 -5.09
N ILE A 147 -16.90 -6.58 -4.64
CA ILE A 147 -17.38 -7.23 -3.42
C ILE A 147 -17.15 -8.75 -3.49
N LYS A 148 -17.53 -9.40 -4.61
CA LYS A 148 -17.36 -10.84 -4.82
C LYS A 148 -15.89 -11.25 -4.79
N ALA A 149 -15.04 -10.59 -5.58
CA ALA A 149 -13.62 -10.92 -5.66
C ALA A 149 -12.89 -10.69 -4.32
N THR A 150 -13.19 -9.57 -3.65
CA THR A 150 -12.63 -9.25 -2.33
C THR A 150 -13.08 -10.26 -1.28
N THR A 151 -14.35 -10.64 -1.26
CA THR A 151 -14.88 -11.66 -0.34
C THR A 151 -14.18 -13.01 -0.54
N GLU A 152 -14.10 -13.48 -1.79
CA GLU A 152 -13.48 -14.78 -2.10
C GLU A 152 -12.00 -14.83 -1.67
N LEU A 153 -11.25 -13.76 -1.91
CA LEU A 153 -9.85 -13.68 -1.54
C LEU A 153 -9.65 -13.51 -0.03
N ALA A 154 -10.51 -12.73 0.64
CA ALA A 154 -10.47 -12.56 2.09
C ALA A 154 -10.76 -13.88 2.83
N HIS A 155 -11.76 -14.65 2.41
CA HIS A 155 -12.02 -15.99 2.95
C HIS A 155 -10.85 -16.93 2.67
N PHE A 156 -10.26 -16.88 1.47
CA PHE A 156 -9.06 -17.68 1.18
C PHE A 156 -7.89 -17.34 2.11
N ILE A 157 -7.66 -16.05 2.43
CA ILE A 157 -6.65 -15.64 3.42
C ILE A 157 -7.00 -16.23 4.80
N LYS A 158 -8.23 -16.01 5.27
CA LYS A 158 -8.73 -16.51 6.56
C LYS A 158 -8.53 -18.01 6.72
N ASP A 159 -8.82 -18.78 5.68
CA ASP A 159 -8.72 -20.25 5.69
C ASP A 159 -7.27 -20.78 5.66
N ASN A 160 -6.29 -19.96 5.24
CA ASN A 160 -4.91 -20.40 5.03
C ASN A 160 -3.91 -19.76 5.99
N VAL A 161 -4.25 -18.63 6.61
CA VAL A 161 -3.37 -17.94 7.56
C VAL A 161 -3.36 -18.69 8.90
N ALA A 162 -2.18 -18.85 9.50
CA ALA A 162 -2.01 -19.59 10.76
C ALA A 162 -2.12 -18.71 12.01
N ILE A 163 -2.55 -17.45 11.87
CA ILE A 163 -2.68 -16.47 12.95
C ILE A 163 -4.11 -15.91 12.95
N ASP A 164 -4.70 -15.73 14.13
CA ASP A 164 -6.09 -15.27 14.24
C ASP A 164 -6.24 -13.78 13.86
N ASP A 165 -5.34 -12.92 14.37
CA ASP A 165 -5.41 -11.46 14.19
C ASP A 165 -4.55 -10.99 13.00
N TYR A 166 -4.74 -11.57 11.81
CA TYR A 166 -4.11 -11.05 10.59
C TYR A 166 -4.72 -9.69 10.19
N GLY A 167 -3.92 -8.86 9.51
CA GLY A 167 -4.38 -7.54 9.08
C GLY A 167 -5.02 -7.60 7.69
N LEU A 168 -6.21 -7.03 7.52
CA LEU A 168 -6.88 -6.94 6.22
C LEU A 168 -7.10 -5.49 5.81
N GLU A 169 -6.67 -5.16 4.60
CA GLU A 169 -6.95 -3.91 3.91
C GLU A 169 -7.70 -4.21 2.61
N VAL A 170 -8.65 -3.36 2.25
CA VAL A 170 -9.45 -3.48 1.02
C VAL A 170 -9.54 -2.14 0.33
N GLU A 171 -9.85 -2.13 -0.96
CA GLU A 171 -9.84 -0.90 -1.77
C GLU A 171 -11.13 -0.70 -2.56
N VAL A 172 -11.62 0.56 -2.57
CA VAL A 172 -12.83 0.95 -3.32
C VAL A 172 -12.66 2.30 -4.02
N GLY A 173 -13.22 2.40 -5.22
CA GLY A 173 -13.04 3.53 -6.13
C GLY A 173 -11.83 3.32 -7.02
N GLU A 174 -11.95 3.72 -8.28
CA GLU A 174 -10.86 3.55 -9.26
C GLU A 174 -9.85 4.69 -9.11
N ILE A 175 -8.70 4.41 -8.48
CA ILE A 175 -7.64 5.41 -8.30
C ILE A 175 -7.17 5.93 -9.66
N GLY A 176 -7.24 7.26 -9.84
CA GLY A 176 -6.76 7.94 -11.04
C GLY A 176 -7.76 7.95 -12.20
N LYS A 177 -8.98 7.45 -12.01
CA LYS A 177 -10.07 7.62 -12.98
C LYS A 177 -10.36 9.11 -13.17
N MET A 178 -10.50 9.51 -14.42
CA MET A 178 -10.89 10.87 -14.79
C MET A 178 -12.18 10.84 -15.61
N ASP A 179 -13.08 11.78 -15.34
CA ASP A 179 -14.23 12.09 -16.17
C ASP A 179 -14.11 13.50 -16.76
N GLU A 180 -15.18 13.98 -17.40
CA GLU A 180 -15.25 15.33 -17.99
C GLU A 180 -15.04 16.47 -16.97
N ASN A 181 -15.20 16.20 -15.68
CA ASN A 181 -15.08 17.15 -14.57
C ASN A 181 -13.77 16.98 -13.76
N GLY A 182 -12.93 15.99 -14.07
CA GLY A 182 -11.63 15.79 -13.44
C GLY A 182 -11.50 14.42 -12.78
N LEU A 183 -10.73 14.33 -11.69
CA LEU A 183 -10.52 13.08 -10.95
C LEU A 183 -11.84 12.60 -10.32
N VAL A 184 -12.18 11.34 -10.53
CA VAL A 184 -13.33 10.68 -9.88
C VAL A 184 -12.88 10.23 -8.50
N TYR A 185 -13.55 10.74 -7.48
CA TYR A 185 -13.31 10.36 -6.09
C TYR A 185 -14.33 9.36 -5.60
N THR A 186 -13.88 8.44 -4.75
CA THR A 186 -14.75 7.57 -3.98
C THR A 186 -15.80 8.43 -3.25
N THR A 187 -17.03 7.97 -3.31
CA THR A 187 -18.16 8.57 -2.62
C THR A 187 -18.34 7.93 -1.25
N VAL A 188 -19.02 8.65 -0.35
CA VAL A 188 -19.41 8.10 0.96
C VAL A 188 -20.29 6.86 0.79
N ASP A 189 -21.19 6.88 -0.20
CA ASP A 189 -22.11 5.77 -0.47
C ASP A 189 -21.38 4.52 -0.96
N GLU A 190 -20.40 4.66 -1.86
CA GLU A 190 -19.55 3.54 -2.30
C GLU A 190 -18.81 2.91 -1.12
N ALA A 191 -18.15 3.72 -0.29
CA ALA A 191 -17.38 3.22 0.85
C ALA A 191 -18.27 2.50 1.88
N VAL A 192 -19.42 3.10 2.23
CA VAL A 192 -20.35 2.49 3.20
C VAL A 192 -20.99 1.23 2.63
N THR A 193 -21.42 1.24 1.35
CA THR A 193 -22.02 0.08 0.68
C THR A 193 -21.02 -1.07 0.62
N PHE A 194 -19.77 -0.78 0.24
CA PHE A 194 -18.72 -1.78 0.13
C PHE A 194 -18.41 -2.44 1.48
N ILE A 195 -18.12 -1.65 2.52
CA ILE A 195 -17.81 -2.20 3.86
C ILE A 195 -19.00 -2.95 4.44
N LYS A 196 -20.23 -2.45 4.25
CA LYS A 196 -21.43 -3.14 4.72
C LYS A 196 -21.60 -4.50 4.05
N ALA A 197 -21.45 -4.57 2.73
CA ALA A 197 -21.57 -5.83 1.98
C ALA A 197 -20.48 -6.84 2.38
N LEU A 198 -19.24 -6.38 2.61
CA LEU A 198 -18.17 -7.24 3.12
C LEU A 198 -18.49 -7.78 4.53
N ASN A 199 -18.98 -6.93 5.43
CA ASN A 199 -19.39 -7.36 6.77
C ASN A 199 -20.54 -8.38 6.74
N GLU A 200 -21.51 -8.23 5.81
CA GLU A 200 -22.58 -9.21 5.59
C GLU A 200 -22.04 -10.57 5.09
N ASN A 201 -20.88 -10.56 4.44
CA ASN A 201 -20.15 -11.74 3.99
C ASN A 201 -19.11 -12.25 5.02
N ASP A 202 -19.16 -11.81 6.28
CA ASP A 202 -18.20 -12.19 7.34
C ASP A 202 -16.74 -11.78 7.02
N VAL A 203 -16.57 -10.63 6.35
CA VAL A 203 -15.28 -10.01 6.04
C VAL A 203 -15.20 -8.64 6.72
N HIS A 204 -14.30 -8.52 7.70
CA HIS A 204 -14.14 -7.33 8.54
C HIS A 204 -12.74 -6.72 8.35
N PRO A 205 -12.54 -5.83 7.36
CA PRO A 205 -11.24 -5.21 7.12
C PRO A 205 -10.85 -4.23 8.25
N ASN A 206 -9.56 -4.05 8.48
CA ASN A 206 -9.03 -3.00 9.37
C ASN A 206 -8.93 -1.66 8.64
N PHE A 207 -8.53 -1.70 7.36
CA PHE A 207 -8.31 -0.51 6.56
C PHE A 207 -9.10 -0.52 5.25
N LEU A 208 -9.53 0.68 4.84
CA LEU A 208 -10.10 0.97 3.52
C LEU A 208 -9.20 1.97 2.79
N ALA A 209 -8.66 1.57 1.65
CA ALA A 209 -8.05 2.47 0.67
C ALA A 209 -9.14 3.04 -0.26
N ILE A 210 -8.98 4.31 -0.63
CA ILE A 210 -9.97 5.07 -1.43
C ILE A 210 -9.30 5.88 -2.53
N ALA A 211 -10.03 6.14 -3.61
CA ALA A 211 -9.68 7.15 -4.59
C ALA A 211 -10.06 8.54 -4.04
N ASN A 212 -9.06 9.32 -3.61
CA ASN A 212 -9.26 10.68 -3.08
C ASN A 212 -8.38 11.74 -3.77
N GLY A 213 -7.88 11.44 -4.96
CA GLY A 213 -7.03 12.33 -5.73
C GLY A 213 -5.53 12.18 -5.46
N SER A 214 -5.11 11.23 -4.61
CA SER A 214 -3.70 10.85 -4.51
C SER A 214 -3.15 10.37 -5.85
N THR A 215 -1.94 10.81 -6.20
CA THR A 215 -1.19 10.30 -7.36
C THR A 215 0.02 9.51 -6.92
N HIS A 216 0.40 8.50 -7.69
CA HIS A 216 1.54 7.65 -7.36
C HIS A 216 2.84 8.19 -7.95
N GLY A 217 3.86 8.36 -7.11
CA GLY A 217 5.21 8.74 -7.53
C GLY A 217 5.47 10.24 -7.44
N ASN A 218 6.47 10.74 -8.16
CA ASN A 218 6.74 12.18 -8.25
C ASN A 218 6.06 12.75 -9.51
N ILE A 219 5.56 13.98 -9.44
CA ILE A 219 5.08 14.73 -10.60
C ILE A 219 6.16 15.75 -10.98
N TYR A 220 6.35 15.99 -12.27
CA TYR A 220 7.28 16.98 -12.79
C TYR A 220 6.59 17.91 -13.79
N ASN A 221 7.04 19.17 -13.84
CA ASN A 221 6.62 20.11 -14.87
C ASN A 221 7.35 19.83 -16.22
N ASP A 222 7.00 20.58 -17.27
CA ASP A 222 7.62 20.46 -18.60
C ASP A 222 9.14 20.71 -18.62
N LYS A 223 9.71 21.24 -17.53
CA LYS A 223 11.16 21.47 -17.36
C LYS A 223 11.85 20.36 -16.54
N GLY A 224 11.10 19.35 -16.10
CA GLY A 224 11.62 18.27 -15.26
C GLY A 224 11.82 18.67 -13.79
N GLU A 225 11.22 19.78 -13.34
CA GLU A 225 11.26 20.21 -11.94
C GLU A 225 10.11 19.56 -11.17
N PRO A 226 10.33 19.06 -9.94
CA PRO A 226 9.29 18.40 -9.16
C PRO A 226 8.15 19.37 -8.81
N ILE A 227 6.91 18.90 -8.94
CA ILE A 227 5.70 19.60 -8.53
C ILE A 227 5.20 18.96 -7.23
N GLU A 228 4.95 19.78 -6.21
CA GLU A 228 4.32 19.35 -4.96
C GLU A 228 2.90 18.82 -5.22
N GLN A 229 2.57 17.69 -4.59
CA GLN A 229 1.26 17.08 -4.74
C GLN A 229 0.34 17.50 -3.61
N ILE A 230 -0.55 18.43 -3.95
CA ILE A 230 -1.65 18.90 -3.08
C ILE A 230 -2.99 18.46 -3.71
N THR A 231 -3.06 17.21 -4.17
CA THR A 231 -4.23 16.68 -4.90
C THR A 231 -5.14 15.82 -4.01
N ILE A 232 -4.69 15.45 -2.81
CA ILE A 232 -5.47 14.65 -1.87
C ILE A 232 -6.62 15.49 -1.29
N ASP A 233 -7.85 15.07 -1.54
CA ASP A 233 -9.05 15.67 -0.98
C ASP A 233 -9.24 15.26 0.49
N ILE A 234 -8.61 16.04 1.39
CA ILE A 234 -8.72 15.84 2.84
C ILE A 234 -10.16 15.96 3.36
N PRO A 235 -10.98 16.94 2.93
CA PRO A 235 -12.40 16.98 3.28
C PRO A 235 -13.15 15.68 2.95
N ARG A 236 -13.06 15.18 1.70
CA ARG A 236 -13.71 13.92 1.30
C ARG A 236 -13.16 12.72 2.07
N THR A 237 -11.85 12.69 2.32
CA THR A 237 -11.24 11.63 3.15
C THR A 237 -11.84 11.61 4.56
N LYS A 238 -12.05 12.77 5.18
CA LYS A 238 -12.70 12.89 6.51
C LYS A 238 -14.17 12.48 6.47
N GLU A 239 -14.91 12.84 5.41
CA GLU A 239 -16.32 12.43 5.23
C GLU A 239 -16.45 10.91 5.19
N ILE A 240 -15.64 10.25 4.36
CA ILE A 240 -15.66 8.79 4.23
C ILE A 240 -15.21 8.12 5.53
N ALA A 241 -14.09 8.56 6.11
CA ALA A 241 -13.55 7.96 7.33
C ALA A 241 -14.58 7.96 8.48
N LYS A 242 -15.27 9.09 8.69
CA LYS A 242 -16.34 9.20 9.69
C LYS A 242 -17.53 8.28 9.40
N ALA A 243 -17.88 8.11 8.13
CA ALA A 243 -19.01 7.28 7.74
C ALA A 243 -18.75 5.77 7.97
N ILE A 244 -17.49 5.33 7.83
CA ILE A 244 -17.09 3.93 8.01
C ILE A 244 -16.59 3.61 9.43
N GLU A 245 -16.31 4.61 10.28
CA GLU A 245 -15.80 4.44 11.64
C GLU A 245 -16.67 3.50 12.50
N LYS A 246 -17.99 3.53 12.31
CA LYS A 246 -18.95 2.64 12.99
C LYS A 246 -18.73 1.14 12.71
N PHE A 247 -17.96 0.81 11.68
CA PHE A 247 -17.58 -0.56 11.32
C PHE A 247 -16.21 -0.96 11.88
N GLY A 248 -15.53 -0.08 12.63
CA GLY A 248 -14.18 -0.32 13.14
C GLY A 248 -13.08 -0.21 12.06
N VAL A 249 -13.36 0.47 10.94
CA VAL A 249 -12.45 0.60 9.80
C VAL A 249 -11.85 2.00 9.76
N ARG A 250 -10.54 2.10 9.49
CA ARG A 250 -9.83 3.37 9.25
C ARG A 250 -9.38 3.49 7.79
N ILE A 251 -8.99 4.69 7.37
CA ILE A 251 -8.43 4.89 6.03
C ILE A 251 -6.97 4.41 5.98
N ALA A 252 -6.63 3.67 4.93
CA ALA A 252 -5.25 3.53 4.45
C ALA A 252 -5.02 4.57 3.35
N GLN A 253 -4.13 5.53 3.60
CA GLN A 253 -3.80 6.56 2.62
C GLN A 253 -2.68 6.06 1.71
N HIS A 254 -3.04 5.80 0.45
CA HIS A 254 -2.10 5.50 -0.61
C HIS A 254 -1.55 6.79 -1.24
N GLY A 255 -0.47 6.68 -2.01
CA GLY A 255 0.05 7.80 -2.81
C GLY A 255 0.49 9.03 -1.99
N ILE A 256 1.17 8.84 -0.86
CA ILE A 256 1.67 9.96 -0.02
C ILE A 256 2.93 10.61 -0.61
N THR A 257 3.71 9.88 -1.42
CA THR A 257 4.95 10.44 -1.97
C THR A 257 4.66 11.65 -2.85
N GLY A 258 5.36 12.75 -2.58
CA GLY A 258 5.20 14.02 -3.31
C GLY A 258 4.36 15.04 -2.53
N THR A 259 3.63 14.61 -1.48
CA THR A 259 3.06 15.52 -0.49
C THR A 259 4.16 15.95 0.49
N PRO A 260 4.38 17.27 0.69
CA PRO A 260 5.28 17.79 1.71
C PRO A 260 4.98 17.23 3.12
N LEU A 261 6.03 16.91 3.89
CA LEU A 261 5.91 16.27 5.22
C LEU A 261 5.19 17.15 6.24
N ASP A 262 5.39 18.46 6.18
CA ASP A 262 4.68 19.46 6.98
C ASP A 262 3.18 19.46 6.68
N LEU A 263 2.77 19.35 5.42
CA LEU A 263 1.35 19.23 5.06
C LEU A 263 0.73 17.92 5.54
N ILE A 264 1.49 16.82 5.54
CA ILE A 264 1.04 15.55 6.14
C ILE A 264 0.82 15.74 7.64
N GLU A 265 1.81 16.32 8.34
CA GLU A 265 1.77 16.53 9.78
C GLU A 265 0.62 17.47 10.21
N GLU A 266 0.35 18.52 9.44
CA GLU A 266 -0.64 19.56 9.76
C GLU A 266 -2.06 19.21 9.31
N HIS A 267 -2.24 18.53 8.17
CA HIS A 267 -3.56 18.41 7.53
C HIS A 267 -4.13 16.99 7.52
N PHE A 268 -3.31 15.94 7.56
CA PHE A 268 -3.85 14.59 7.51
C PHE A 268 -4.62 14.30 8.81
N PRO A 269 -5.85 13.76 8.71
CA PRO A 269 -6.66 13.50 9.89
C PRO A 269 -6.11 12.31 10.69
N LYS A 270 -5.17 12.60 11.59
CA LYS A 270 -4.65 11.65 12.58
C LYS A 270 -5.83 11.05 13.37
N GLY A 271 -5.84 9.74 13.54
CA GLY A 271 -6.95 9.00 14.15
C GLY A 271 -8.06 8.56 13.18
N LEU A 272 -8.17 9.16 11.99
CA LEU A 272 -9.06 8.68 10.92
C LEU A 272 -8.30 7.92 9.83
N ILE A 273 -7.10 8.38 9.49
CA ILE A 273 -6.12 7.61 8.73
C ILE A 273 -5.30 6.78 9.72
N GLY A 274 -5.25 5.46 9.52
CA GLY A 274 -4.49 4.55 10.37
C GLY A 274 -3.15 4.12 9.76
N LYS A 275 -3.05 4.13 8.42
CA LYS A 275 -1.89 3.68 7.65
C LYS A 275 -1.58 4.66 6.54
N GLY A 276 -0.30 4.93 6.30
CA GLY A 276 0.15 5.78 5.20
C GLY A 276 1.26 5.13 4.38
N ASN A 277 1.01 4.91 3.08
CA ASN A 277 1.94 4.23 2.19
C ASN A 277 2.94 5.24 1.59
N VAL A 278 4.23 4.97 1.78
CA VAL A 278 5.34 5.78 1.27
C VAL A 278 6.29 4.85 0.51
N GLY A 279 6.43 5.08 -0.80
CA GLY A 279 7.28 4.24 -1.65
C GLY A 279 8.35 5.03 -2.40
N THR A 280 7.92 5.94 -3.28
CA THR A 280 8.85 6.62 -4.20
C THR A 280 9.83 7.54 -3.46
N TYR A 281 9.47 8.03 -2.27
CA TYR A 281 10.35 8.81 -1.42
C TYR A 281 11.64 8.05 -1.08
N TRP A 282 11.57 6.74 -0.80
CA TRP A 282 12.75 5.92 -0.52
C TRP A 282 13.65 5.77 -1.73
N GLN A 283 13.08 5.72 -2.94
CA GLN A 283 13.85 5.71 -4.18
C GLN A 283 14.57 7.05 -4.40
N ASN A 284 13.90 8.17 -4.08
CA ASN A 284 14.51 9.50 -4.17
C ASN A 284 15.76 9.59 -3.28
N ILE A 285 15.68 9.10 -2.03
CA ILE A 285 16.84 9.04 -1.12
C ILE A 285 18.01 8.27 -1.75
N VAL A 286 17.75 7.10 -2.35
CA VAL A 286 18.80 6.33 -3.03
C VAL A 286 19.41 7.13 -4.18
N TRP A 287 18.60 7.77 -5.00
CA TRP A 287 19.09 8.59 -6.10
C TRP A 287 19.93 9.78 -5.63
N ASP A 288 19.54 10.43 -4.54
CA ASP A 288 20.28 11.57 -4.01
C ASP A 288 21.62 11.14 -3.40
N VAL A 289 21.67 9.98 -2.75
CA VAL A 289 22.92 9.36 -2.31
C VAL A 289 23.82 9.01 -3.50
N LEU A 290 23.28 8.40 -4.56
CA LEU A 290 24.05 8.04 -5.75
C LEU A 290 24.59 9.27 -6.48
N LYS A 291 23.78 10.32 -6.65
CA LYS A 291 24.18 11.58 -7.30
C LYS A 291 25.35 12.27 -6.60
N THR A 292 25.46 12.10 -5.28
CA THR A 292 26.43 12.84 -4.46
C THR A 292 27.64 12.00 -4.10
N ASN A 293 27.46 10.70 -3.83
CA ASN A 293 28.51 9.82 -3.32
C ASN A 293 29.01 8.81 -4.37
N GLU A 294 28.20 8.47 -5.38
CA GLU A 294 28.52 7.44 -6.38
C GLU A 294 28.31 7.97 -7.82
N VAL A 295 28.90 9.14 -8.08
CA VAL A 295 28.66 9.94 -9.30
C VAL A 295 28.91 9.15 -10.59
N GLU A 296 29.91 8.28 -10.61
CA GLU A 296 30.21 7.45 -11.78
C GLU A 296 29.09 6.45 -12.09
N ILE A 297 28.56 5.77 -11.06
CA ILE A 297 27.46 4.82 -11.21
C ILE A 297 26.20 5.57 -11.63
N PHE A 298 25.90 6.70 -10.98
CA PHE A 298 24.77 7.54 -11.34
C PHE A 298 24.84 7.97 -12.81
N SER A 299 26.01 8.43 -13.28
CA SER A 299 26.20 8.87 -14.66
C SER A 299 26.00 7.73 -15.66
N LYS A 300 26.58 6.55 -15.38
CA LYS A 300 26.37 5.35 -16.22
C LYS A 300 24.89 4.96 -16.33
N ILE A 301 24.16 4.99 -15.21
CA ILE A 301 22.72 4.68 -15.21
C ILE A 301 21.96 5.74 -16.03
N LYS A 302 22.23 7.03 -15.79
CA LYS A 302 21.59 8.13 -16.51
C LYS A 302 21.82 8.02 -18.03
N ASP A 303 23.06 7.80 -18.44
CA ASP A 303 23.43 7.70 -19.85
C ASP A 303 22.73 6.52 -20.51
N TRP A 304 22.71 5.35 -19.85
CA TRP A 304 21.97 4.18 -20.33
C TRP A 304 20.46 4.46 -20.48
N VAL A 305 19.84 5.13 -19.51
CA VAL A 305 18.41 5.50 -19.59
C VAL A 305 18.16 6.42 -20.77
N LEU A 306 19.00 7.46 -20.95
CA LEU A 306 18.86 8.40 -22.05
C LEU A 306 19.07 7.72 -23.40
N GLU A 307 20.09 6.89 -23.56
CA GLU A 307 20.34 6.16 -24.80
C GLU A 307 19.18 5.23 -25.16
N LYS A 308 18.62 4.53 -24.17
CA LYS A 308 17.59 3.52 -24.40
C LYS A 308 16.20 4.12 -24.63
N TYR A 309 15.82 5.16 -23.88
CA TYR A 309 14.43 5.63 -23.82
C TYR A 309 14.19 7.00 -24.46
N ARG A 310 15.21 7.83 -24.67
CA ARG A 310 15.05 9.12 -25.37
C ARG A 310 14.51 8.98 -26.81
N PRO A 311 14.85 7.94 -27.59
CA PRO A 311 14.27 7.80 -28.93
C PRO A 311 12.75 7.64 -28.94
N THR A 312 12.17 7.02 -27.90
CA THR A 312 10.73 6.81 -27.77
C THR A 312 10.04 7.89 -26.92
N HIS A 313 10.81 8.69 -26.18
CA HIS A 313 10.35 9.82 -25.37
C HIS A 313 11.27 11.03 -25.60
N PRO A 314 11.13 11.74 -26.73
CA PRO A 314 12.08 12.79 -27.13
C PRO A 314 11.96 14.09 -26.31
N LYS A 315 11.00 14.17 -25.39
CA LYS A 315 10.79 15.28 -24.45
C LYS A 315 11.51 15.01 -23.15
#